data_AF-A0A2N7DIV9-F1
#
_entry.id   AF-A0A2N7DIV9-F1
#
_cell.length_a   1.000
_cell.length_b   1.000
_cell.length_c   1.000
_cell.angle_alpha   90.00
_cell.angle_beta   90.00
_cell.angle_gamma   90.00
#
_symmetry.space_group_name_H-M   'P 1'
#
loop_
_entity.id
_entity.type
_entity.pdbx_description
1 polymer ?
#
loop_
_entity_poly.entity_id
_entity_poly.type
_entity_poly.pdbx_seq_one_letter_code
_entity_poly.pdbx_strand_id
1 'polypeptide(L)' 'MRFLACGAFTWAATVAFDRNLPIIFWTSVALTILYNPIIDLYISSQIWIALDLISAAFLLLIHKRIQEHPSQPYRTT' A
#
# COMPACT_ATOMS: atom_id res chain seq x y z
N MET A 1 -4.69 -11.09 -9.68
CA MET A 1 -3.56 -10.21 -9.33
C MET A 1 -3.51 -9.92 -7.82
N ARG A 2 -3.47 -10.94 -6.96
CA ARG A 2 -3.55 -10.75 -5.49
C ARG A 2 -2.16 -10.58 -4.84
N PHE A 3 -1.14 -11.18 -5.46
CA PHE A 3 0.26 -11.02 -5.06
C PHE A 3 0.77 -9.59 -5.23
N LEU A 4 0.39 -8.90 -6.31
CA LEU A 4 0.77 -7.50 -6.55
C LEU A 4 0.18 -6.58 -5.48
N ALA A 5 -1.11 -6.76 -5.16
CA ALA A 5 -1.78 -5.99 -4.12
C ALA A 5 -1.17 -6.26 -2.74
N CYS A 6 -0.91 -7.52 -2.39
CA CYS A 6 -0.23 -7.89 -1.14
C CYS A 6 1.14 -7.21 -1.01
N GLY A 7 1.94 -7.21 -2.08
CA GLY A 7 3.22 -6.49 -2.12
C GLY A 7 3.06 -4.97 -1.97
N ALA A 8 2.09 -4.37 -2.67
CA ALA A 8 1.81 -2.93 -2.58
C ALA A 8 1.34 -2.50 -1.19
N PHE A 9 0.49 -3.30 -0.51
CA PHE A 9 0.04 -3.01 0.84
C PHE A 9 1.13 -3.24 1.89
N THR A 10 2.00 -4.23 1.67
CA THR A 10 3.21 -4.41 2.50
C THR A 10 4.11 -3.18 2.41
N TRP A 11 4.34 -2.65 1.21
CA TRP A 11 5.10 -1.42 1.00
C TRP A 11 4.43 -0.19 1.67
N ALA A 12 3.11 -0.06 1.52
CA ALA A 12 2.35 1.01 2.14
C ALA A 12 2.41 0.93 3.69
N ALA A 13 2.36 -0.27 4.26
CA ALA A 13 2.51 -0.49 5.70
C ALA A 13 3.92 -0.07 6.16
N THR A 14 4.98 -0.42 5.43
CA THR A 14 6.34 0.02 5.78
C THR A 14 6.50 1.54 5.72
N VAL A 15 5.93 2.22 4.72
CA VAL A 15 5.97 3.68 4.64
C VAL A 15 5.16 4.32 5.76
N ALA A 16 4.00 3.76 6.10
CA ALA A 16 3.16 4.25 7.18
C ALA A 16 3.80 4.05 8.57
N PHE A 17 4.53 2.95 8.73
CA PHE A 17 5.34 2.68 9.92
C PHE A 17 6.44 3.72 10.08
N ASP A 18 7.19 4.00 9.01
CA ASP A 18 8.28 4.98 9.01
C ASP A 18 7.77 6.42 9.29
N ARG A 19 6.56 6.74 8.79
CA ARG A 19 5.88 8.02 9.06
C ARG A 19 5.19 8.10 10.43
N ASN A 20 5.22 7.02 11.22
CA ASN A 20 4.51 6.89 12.49
C ASN A 20 3.02 7.26 12.40
N LEU A 21 2.35 6.83 11.33
CA LEU A 21 0.93 7.06 11.06
C LEU A 21 0.13 5.79 11.41
N PRO A 22 -0.28 5.60 12.68
CA PRO A 22 -0.83 4.33 13.16
C PRO A 22 -2.11 3.93 12.44
N ILE A 23 -2.96 4.89 12.05
CA ILE A 23 -4.21 4.65 11.31
C ILE A 23 -3.92 4.05 9.93
N ILE A 24 -2.93 4.59 9.20
CA ILE A 24 -2.58 4.10 7.86
C ILE A 24 -1.84 2.76 7.98
N PHE A 25 -0.98 2.59 8.99
CA PHE A 25 -0.32 1.32 9.23
C PHE A 25 -1.33 0.19 9.48
N TRP A 26 -2.26 0.38 10.42
CA TRP A 26 -3.27 -0.63 10.75
C TRP A 26 -4.20 -0.93 9.57
N THR A 27 -4.60 0.09 8.78
CA THR A 27 -5.42 -0.15 7.59
C THR A 27 -4.66 -0.93 6.53
N SER A 28 -3.37 -0.62 6.29
CA SER A 28 -2.53 -1.34 5.33
C SER A 28 -2.27 -2.79 5.77
N VAL A 29 -2.07 -3.03 7.07
CA VAL A 29 -1.94 -4.40 7.63
C VAL A 29 -3.25 -5.18 7.44
N ALA A 30 -4.40 -4.59 7.76
CA ALA A 30 -5.70 -5.22 7.56
C ALA A 30 -5.96 -5.53 6.08
N LEU A 31 -5.64 -4.60 5.16
CA LEU A 31 -5.76 -4.82 3.72
C LEU A 31 -4.78 -5.88 3.22
N THR A 32 -3.56 -5.96 3.76
CA THR A 32 -2.59 -7.03 3.40
C THR A 32 -3.15 -8.41 3.73
N ILE A 33 -3.78 -8.54 4.90
CA ILE A 33 -4.44 -9.78 5.32
C ILE A 33 -5.66 -10.05 4.44
N LEU A 34 -6.47 -9.03 4.13
CA LEU A 34 -7.67 -9.16 3.31
C LEU A 34 -7.34 -9.56 1.85
N TYR A 35 -6.29 -9.00 1.28
CA TYR A 35 -5.79 -9.31 -0.06
C TYR A 35 -4.95 -10.59 -0.13
N ASN A 36 -4.70 -11.23 1.02
CA ASN A 36 -3.90 -12.43 1.07
C ASN A 36 -4.58 -13.53 0.24
N PRO A 37 -3.88 -14.15 -0.73
CA PRO A 37 -4.43 -15.28 -1.49
C PRO A 37 -4.83 -16.47 -0.60
N ILE A 38 -4.40 -16.50 0.66
CA ILE A 38 -4.78 -17.51 1.65
C ILE A 38 -6.26 -17.39 2.05
N ILE A 39 -6.85 -16.19 2.00
CA ILE A 39 -8.24 -15.98 2.40
C ILE A 39 -9.13 -15.88 1.15
N ASP A 40 -9.86 -16.94 0.85
CA ASP A 40 -10.78 -16.98 -0.28
C ASP A 40 -12.12 -16.31 0.07
N LEU A 41 -12.08 -14.97 0.21
CA LEU A 41 -13.30 -14.18 0.39
C LEU A 41 -14.11 -14.17 -0.91
N TYR A 42 -15.32 -14.75 -0.86
CA TYR A 42 -16.36 -14.67 -1.90
C TYR A 42 -16.95 -13.25 -2.01
N ILE A 43 -16.09 -12.26 -2.26
CA ILE A 43 -16.47 -10.88 -2.57
C ILE A 43 -16.70 -10.76 -4.08
N SER A 44 -17.79 -10.10 -4.47
CA SER A 44 -18.11 -9.81 -5.87
C SER A 44 -16.96 -9.09 -6.59
N SER A 45 -16.62 -9.52 -7.81
CA SER A 45 -15.51 -9.00 -8.61
C SER A 45 -15.52 -7.48 -8.79
N GLN A 46 -16.69 -6.83 -8.73
CA GLN A 46 -16.79 -5.36 -8.80
C GLN A 46 -16.10 -4.66 -7.63
N ILE A 47 -16.18 -5.21 -6.42
CA ILE A 47 -15.59 -4.62 -5.21
C ILE A 47 -14.06 -4.74 -5.25
N TRP A 48 -13.55 -5.87 -5.75
CA TRP A 48 -12.11 -6.05 -5.98
C TRP A 48 -11.57 -5.04 -6.99
N ILE A 49 -12.28 -4.80 -8.10
CA ILE A 49 -11.87 -3.82 -9.11
C ILE A 49 -11.84 -2.40 -8.52
N ALA A 50 -12.86 -2.02 -7.74
CA ALA A 50 -12.91 -0.69 -7.13
C ALA A 50 -11.74 -0.46 -6.15
N LEU A 51 -11.43 -1.45 -5.31
CA LEU A 51 -10.31 -1.37 -4.39
C LEU A 51 -8.95 -1.33 -5.11
N ASP A 52 -8.77 -2.10 -6.20
CA ASP A 52 -7.52 -2.11 -6.97
C ASP A 52 -7.30 -0.74 -7.64
N LEU A 53 -8.37 -0.13 -8.16
CA LEU A 53 -8.34 1.22 -8.74
C LEU A 53 -7.99 2.30 -7.71
N ILE A 54 -8.59 2.25 -6.52
CA ILE A 54 -8.29 3.17 -5.42
C ILE A 54 -6.83 3.00 -4.97
N SER A 55 -6.36 1.76 -4.88
CA SER A 55 -4.99 1.43 -4.48
C SER A 55 -3.97 1.95 -5.49
N ALA A 56 -4.24 1.77 -6.79
CA ALA A 56 -3.40 2.32 -7.85
C ALA A 56 -3.32 3.86 -7.79
N ALA A 57 -4.45 4.53 -7.56
CA ALA A 57 -4.50 5.99 -7.41
C ALA A 57 -3.72 6.46 -6.17
N PHE A 58 -3.87 5.76 -5.05
CA PHE A 58 -3.16 6.06 -3.80
C PHE A 58 -1.65 5.86 -3.95
N LEU A 59 -1.23 4.79 -4.63
CA LEU A 59 0.18 4.51 -4.92
C LEU A 59 0.79 5.59 -5.83
N LEU A 60 0.05 6.04 -6.84
CA LEU A 60 0.48 7.14 -7.71
C LEU A 60 0.64 8.46 -6.94
N LEU A 61 -0.26 8.74 -6.00
CA LEU A 61 -0.15 9.90 -5.11
C LEU A 61 1.08 9.80 -4.21
N ILE A 62 1.31 8.64 -3.57
CA ILE A 62 2.51 8.41 -2.76
C ILE A 62 3.77 8.56 -3.62
N HIS A 63 3.79 7.96 -4.81
CA HIS A 63 4.94 8.02 -5.71
C HIS A 63 5.28 9.46 -6.10
N LYS A 64 4.28 10.28 -6.43
CA LYS A 64 4.49 11.71 -6.69
C LYS A 64 5.07 12.44 -5.49
N ARG A 65 4.57 12.16 -4.28
CA ARG A 65 5.05 12.79 -3.04
C ARG A 65 6.47 12.35 -2.66
N ILE A 66 6.87 11.13 -3.03
CA ILE A 66 8.25 10.63 -2.85
C ILE A 66 9.19 11.24 -3.89
N GLN A 67 8.75 11.42 -5.14
CA GLN A 67 9.56 12.00 -6.21
C GLN A 67 9.77 13.53 -6.04
N GLU A 68 8.77 14.24 -5.50
CA GLU A 68 8.89 15.68 -5.19
C GLU A 68 9.83 15.98 -4.02
N HIS A 69 10.11 14.98 -3.17
CA HIS A 69 11.09 15.07 -2.10
C HIS A 69 12.17 14.02 -2.34
N PRO A 70 13.11 14.25 -3.28
CA PRO A 70 14.25 13.36 -3.44
C PRO A 70 14.87 13.20 -2.06
N SER A 71 14.88 11.96 -1.57
CA SER A 71 15.64 11.58 -0.40
C SER A 71 17.04 12.13 -0.65
N GLN A 72 17.42 13.18 0.09
CA GLN A 72 18.79 13.63 0.10
C GLN A 72 19.61 12.38 0.40
N PRO A 73 20.52 11.94 -0.50
CA PRO A 73 21.38 10.82 -0.17
C PRO A 73 22.08 11.18 1.13
N TYR A 74 22.01 10.27 2.11
CA TYR A 74 22.79 10.37 3.33
C TYR A 74 24.23 10.63 2.94
N ARG A 75 24.64 11.89 3.08
CA ARG A 75 25.98 12.37 2.72
C ARG A 75 26.88 11.93 3.87
N THR A 76 27.51 10.77 3.72
CA THR A 76 28.70 10.42 4.49
C THR A 76 29.80 11.40 4.12
N THR A 77 30.07 12.34 5.01
CA THR A 77 31.33 13.09 5.11
C THR A 77 31.81 12.99 6.53
#